data_AF-A0A317EYK1-F1
#
_entry.id   AF-A0A317EYK1-F1
#
_cell.length_a   1.000
_cell.length_b   1.000
_cell.length_c   1.000
_cell.angle_alpha   90.00
_cell.angle_beta   90.00
_cell.angle_gamma   90.00
#
_symmetry.space_group_name_H-M   'P 1'
#
loop_
_entity.id
_entity.type
_entity.pdbx_description
1 polymer ?
#
loop_
_entity_poly.entity_id
_entity_poly.type
_entity_poly.pdbx_seq_one_letter_code
_entity_poly.pdbx_strand_id
1 'polypeptide(L)'
;MIKLLKLQKAVLVLVLGVLSFIAYKILDANEVKGSIYFEMLAGVLIIIGALWLLYPILFEKSDGDGKAEIITDPTVEVPVDEEDKKPATE
;
A
#
# COMPACT_ATOMS: atom_id res chain seq x y z
N MET A 1 -6.07 -11.67 -12.62
CA MET A 1 -4.76 -11.77 -11.92
C MET A 1 -4.10 -10.41 -11.56
N ILE A 2 -4.82 -9.28 -11.57
CA ILE A 2 -4.22 -7.94 -11.35
C ILE A 2 -4.46 -7.35 -9.93
N LYS A 3 -5.39 -7.91 -9.15
CA LYS A 3 -5.76 -7.39 -7.81
C LYS A 3 -4.78 -7.80 -6.69
N LEU A 4 -4.24 -9.02 -6.72
CA LEU A 4 -3.29 -9.53 -5.70
C LEU A 4 -1.93 -8.81 -5.70
N LEU A 5 -1.45 -8.41 -6.87
CA LEU A 5 -0.15 -7.73 -7.02
C LEU A 5 -0.11 -6.36 -6.33
N LYS A 6 -1.24 -5.67 -6.17
CA LYS A 6 -1.28 -4.35 -5.53
C LYS A 6 -1.12 -4.46 -4.00
N LEU A 7 -1.78 -5.44 -3.38
CA LEU A 7 -1.66 -5.68 -1.94
C LEU A 7 -0.26 -6.21 -1.58
N GLN A 8 0.30 -7.13 -2.38
CA GLN A 8 1.66 -7.63 -2.17
C GLN A 8 2.70 -6.51 -2.23
N LYS A 9 2.54 -5.53 -3.13
CA LYS A 9 3.43 -4.36 -3.20
C LYS A 9 3.35 -3.48 -1.95
N ALA A 10 2.15 -3.24 -1.42
CA ALA A 10 1.96 -2.49 -0.18
C ALA A 10 2.67 -3.18 1.00
N VAL A 11 2.52 -4.50 1.11
CA VAL A 11 3.21 -5.32 2.13
C VAL A 11 4.74 -5.23 1.96
N LEU A 12 5.25 -5.30 0.73
CA LEU A 12 6.69 -5.20 0.46
C LEU A 12 7.25 -3.84 0.88
N VAL A 13 6.52 -2.75 0.63
CA VAL A 13 6.90 -1.40 1.09
C VAL A 13 6.93 -1.30 2.61
N LEU A 14 5.96 -1.91 3.31
CA LEU A 14 5.95 -1.96 4.77
C LEU A 14 7.16 -2.74 5.32
N VAL A 15 7.48 -3.90 4.72
CA VAL A 15 8.66 -4.69 5.10
C VAL A 15 9.94 -3.86 4.91
N LEU A 16 10.06 -3.13 3.79
CA LEU A 16 11.18 -2.21 3.56
C LEU A 16 11.25 -1.11 4.62
N GLY A 17 10.12 -0.52 5.00
CA GLY A 17 10.07 0.48 6.07
C GLY A 17 10.58 -0.06 7.40
N VAL A 18 10.18 -1.28 7.78
CA VAL A 18 10.68 -1.96 8.99
C VAL A 18 12.19 -2.23 8.89
N LEU A 19 12.67 -2.72 7.74
CA LEU A 19 14.10 -2.95 7.54
C LEU A 19 14.92 -1.66 7.62
N SER A 20 14.41 -0.55 7.05
CA SER A 20 15.03 0.77 7.18
C SER A 20 15.08 1.25 8.63
N PHE A 21 14.05 0.96 9.44
CA PHE A 21 14.07 1.28 10.87
C PHE A 21 15.09 0.44 11.65
N ILE A 22 15.23 -0.84 11.32
CA ILE A 22 16.27 -1.70 11.91
C ILE A 22 17.66 -1.17 11.53
N ALA A 23 17.86 -0.77 10.27
CA ALA A 23 19.11 -0.16 9.83
C ALA A 23 19.41 1.14 10.58
N TYR A 24 18.40 2.00 10.78
CA TYR A 24 18.52 3.18 11.64
C TYR A 24 19.01 2.81 13.03
N LYS A 25 18.38 1.82 13.69
CA LYS A 25 18.78 1.40 15.04
C LYS A 25 20.24 0.93 15.12
N ILE A 26 20.72 0.24 14.09
CA ILE A 26 22.12 -0.18 14.01
C ILE A 26 23.04 1.04 13.81
N LEU A 27 22.70 1.97 12.91
CA LEU A 27 23.51 3.16 12.64
C LEU A 27 23.56 4.10 13.84
N ASP A 28 22.44 4.26 14.53
CA ASP A 28 22.29 5.08 15.72
C ASP A 28 23.15 4.54 16.88
N ALA A 29 23.16 3.21 17.07
CA ALA A 29 24.02 2.55 18.05
C ALA A 29 25.52 2.71 17.77
N ASN A 30 25.90 3.03 16.52
CA ASN A 30 27.28 3.31 16.12
C ASN A 30 27.57 4.82 16.03
N GLU A 31 26.71 5.68 16.59
CA GLU A 31 26.84 7.15 16.61
C GLU A 31 27.02 7.79 15.21
N VAL A 32 26.46 7.15 14.17
CA VAL A 32 26.52 7.68 12.81
C VAL A 32 25.58 8.87 12.69
N LYS A 33 26.13 10.08 12.52
CA LYS A 33 25.37 11.36 12.43
C LYS A 33 24.26 11.39 11.36
N GLY A 34 24.29 10.46 10.40
CA GLY A 34 23.27 10.31 9.35
C GLY A 34 22.11 9.36 9.69
N SER A 35 22.09 8.75 10.88
CA SER A 35 21.06 7.79 11.30
C SER A 35 19.64 8.37 11.18
N ILE A 36 19.48 9.64 11.56
CA ILE A 36 18.20 10.39 11.50
C ILE A 36 17.55 10.37 10.11
N TYR A 37 18.32 10.39 9.02
CA TYR A 37 17.75 10.33 7.67
C TYR A 37 17.13 8.97 7.37
N PHE A 38 17.68 7.88 7.91
CA PHE A 38 17.10 6.53 7.80
C PHE A 38 15.82 6.39 8.62
N GLU A 39 15.76 7.03 9.80
CA GLU A 39 14.54 7.07 10.61
C GLU A 39 13.41 7.80 9.87
N MET A 40 13.69 8.99 9.31
CA MET A 40 12.72 9.72 8.50
C MET A 40 12.26 8.92 7.28
N LEU A 41 13.20 8.27 6.58
CA LEU A 41 12.88 7.45 5.42
C LEU A 41 11.99 6.25 5.80
N ALA A 42 12.30 5.58 6.92
CA ALA A 42 11.48 4.50 7.45
C ALA A 42 10.05 4.97 7.77
N GLY A 43 9.91 6.13 8.42
CA GLY A 43 8.61 6.73 8.72
C GLY A 43 7.78 6.99 7.45
N VAL A 44 8.39 7.61 6.43
CA VAL A 44 7.71 7.88 5.15
C VAL A 44 7.28 6.59 4.45
N LEU A 45 8.15 5.58 4.41
CA LEU A 45 7.84 4.28 3.79
C LEU A 45 6.68 3.58 4.51
N ILE A 46 6.66 3.62 5.84
CA ILE A 46 5.58 3.05 6.65
C ILE A 46 4.25 3.77 6.35
N ILE A 47 4.26 5.10 6.31
CA ILE A 47 3.05 5.90 6.02
C ILE A 47 2.50 5.58 4.63
N ILE A 48 3.36 5.58 3.60
CA ILE A 48 2.94 5.28 2.22
C ILE A 48 2.43 3.83 2.11
N GLY A 49 3.16 2.88 2.70
CA GLY A 49 2.76 1.48 2.73
C GLY A 49 1.41 1.26 3.44
N ALA A 50 1.18 1.98 4.55
CA ALA A 50 -0.08 1.95 5.27
C ALA A 50 -1.22 2.53 4.43
N LEU A 51 -1.03 3.68 3.76
CA LEU A 51 -2.05 4.26 2.88
C LEU A 51 -2.38 3.34 1.70
N TRP A 52 -1.39 2.69 1.09
CA TRP A 52 -1.61 1.71 0.03
C TRP A 52 -2.30 0.44 0.51
N LEU A 53 -2.10 0.03 1.75
CA LEU A 53 -2.83 -1.07 2.38
C LEU A 53 -4.26 -0.66 2.74
N LEU A 54 -4.46 0.58 3.19
CA LEU A 54 -5.76 1.13 3.57
C LEU A 54 -6.67 1.34 2.35
N TYR A 55 -6.12 1.75 1.21
CA TYR A 55 -6.87 2.02 -0.02
C TYR A 55 -7.82 0.87 -0.43
N PRO A 56 -7.37 -0.38 -0.63
CA PRO A 56 -8.28 -1.46 -0.96
C PRO A 56 -9.31 -1.74 0.13
N ILE A 57 -8.97 -1.56 1.42
CA ILE A 57 -9.90 -1.79 2.54
C ILE A 57 -11.03 -0.76 2.55
N LEU A 58 -10.72 0.51 2.32
CA LEU A 58 -11.71 1.60 2.36
C LEU A 58 -12.61 1.65 1.12
N PHE A 59 -12.09 1.22 -0.02
CA PHE A 59 -12.81 1.20 -1.29
C PHE A 59 -13.34 -0.20 -1.66
N GLU A 60 -13.27 -1.16 -0.74
CA GLU A 60 -13.95 -2.44 -0.90
C GLU A 60 -15.45 -2.17 -0.82
N LYS A 61 -16.15 -2.46 -1.93
CA LYS A 61 -17.59 -2.24 -2.06
C LYS A 61 -18.30 -3.09 -1.02
N SER A 62 -18.94 -2.45 -0.03
CA SER A 62 -19.85 -3.13 0.87
C SER A 62 -21.12 -3.47 0.08
N ASP A 63 -21.15 -4.64 -0.55
CA ASP A 63 -22.44 -5.22 -0.91
C ASP A 63 -23.24 -5.40 0.39
N GLY A 64 -24.52 -4.98 0.36
CA GLY A 64 -25.34 -4.65 1.54
C GLY A 64 -25.63 -5.75 2.57
N ASP A 65 -24.87 -6.85 2.58
CA ASP A 65 -25.05 -8.01 3.46
C ASP A 65 -23.91 -8.19 4.50
N GLY A 66 -23.01 -7.22 4.66
CA GLY A 66 -21.97 -7.26 5.70
C GLY A 66 -20.94 -8.37 5.51
N LYS A 67 -20.79 -8.87 4.27
CA LYS A 67 -19.76 -9.82 3.84
C LYS A 67 -18.92 -9.11 2.78
N ALA A 68 -17.74 -8.64 3.17
CA ALA A 68 -16.72 -8.26 2.19
C ALA A 68 -16.20 -9.53 1.52
N GLU A 69 -16.83 -9.94 0.42
CA GLU A 69 -16.30 -11.01 -0.43
C GLU A 69 -15.14 -10.45 -1.26
N ILE A 70 -13.91 -10.77 -0.85
CA ILE A 70 -12.75 -10.61 -1.72
C ILE A 70 -12.96 -11.57 -2.89
N ILE A 71 -13.42 -11.06 -4.04
CA ILE A 71 -13.56 -11.86 -5.26
C ILE A 71 -12.16 -12.30 -5.71
N THR A 72 -11.75 -13.49 -5.28
CA THR A 72 -10.49 -14.15 -5.66
C THR A 72 -10.63 -15.10 -6.85
N ASP A 73 -11.83 -15.25 -7.41
CA ASP A 73 -12.09 -16.18 -8.50
C ASP A 73 -11.86 -15.53 -9.88
N PRO A 74 -10.94 -16.05 -10.73
CA PRO A 74 -10.55 -15.41 -11.98
C PRO A 74 -11.57 -15.53 -13.11
N THR A 75 -12.70 -16.22 -12.91
CA THR A 75 -13.73 -16.49 -13.93
C THR A 75 -14.96 -15.58 -13.83
N VAL A 76 -15.02 -14.69 -12.85
CA VAL A 76 -16.12 -13.73 -12.70
C VAL A 76 -15.78 -12.47 -13.49
N GLU A 77 -16.57 -12.17 -14.52
CA GLU A 77 -16.45 -10.94 -15.30
C GLU A 77 -16.63 -9.74 -14.38
N VAL A 78 -15.58 -8.95 -14.24
CA VAL A 78 -15.62 -7.66 -13.56
C VAL A 78 -16.38 -6.70 -14.47
N PRO A 79 -17.47 -6.05 -14.01
CA PRO A 79 -18.04 -4.94 -14.75
C PRO A 79 -16.95 -3.88 -14.89
N VAL A 80 -16.57 -3.59 -16.14
CA VAL A 80 -15.70 -2.47 -16.47
C VAL A 80 -16.51 -1.22 -16.21
N ASP A 81 -16.31 -0.59 -15.04
CA ASP A 81 -16.88 0.73 -14.79
C ASP A 81 -16.16 1.75 -15.70
N GLU A 82 -16.95 2.35 -16.59
CA GLU A 82 -16.60 3.44 -17.50
C GLU A 82 -16.29 4.75 -16.74
N GLU A 83 -15.17 4.80 -16.01
CA GLU A 83 -14.65 6.08 -15.47
C GLU A 83 -13.36 6.56 -16.14
N ASP A 84 -12.98 5.97 -17.28
CA ASP A 84 -12.03 6.55 -18.23
C ASP A 84 -12.75 7.48 -19.25
N LYS A 85 -13.42 8.52 -18.74
CA LYS A 85 -13.70 9.72 -19.52
C LYS A 85 -13.41 10.96 -18.68
N LYS A 86 -12.13 11.37 -18.71
CA LYS A 86 -11.79 12.80 -18.68
C LYS A 86 -12.68 13.53 -19.70
N PRO A 87 -13.35 14.65 -19.37
CA PRO A 87 -13.51 15.69 -20.35
C PRO A 87 -12.25 16.57 -20.30
N ALA A 88 -11.47 16.49 -21.37
CA ALA A 88 -10.61 17.60 -21.77
C ALA A 88 -11.50 18.76 -22.23
N THR A 89 -11.13 19.96 -21.79
CA THR A 89 -11.22 21.25 -22.49
C THR A 89 -12.37 21.50 -23.47
N GLU A 90 -13.24 22.45 -23.13
CA GLU A 90 -13.63 23.56 -24.02
C GLU A 90 -13.59 24.87 -23.24
#